data_AF-A0A1G8MMP8-F1
#
_entry.id   AF-A0A1G8MMP8-F1
#
_cell.length_a   1.000
_cell.length_b   1.000
_cell.length_c   1.000
_cell.angle_alpha   90.00
_cell.angle_beta   90.00
_cell.angle_gamma   90.00
#
_symmetry.space_group_name_H-M   'P 1'
#
loop_
_entity.id
_entity.type
_entity.pdbx_description
1 polymer ?
#
loop_
_entity_poly.entity_id
_entity_poly.type
_entity_poly.pdbx_seq_one_letter_code
_entity_poly.pdbx_strand_id
1 'polypeptide(L)'
;MQDLQNQQRPITIHIGDENLNYREVIIHDHTPTGQQIALAAGFKPDDEAIVLMLLPAGLEDVSPNEGVGAVLDGQRFIVASSDRTYNFTVDGVRLPWLRSTITGEIIRKLADVPSDKRLLLEREDEADLEISNGAVVDLDAPGTERFITRPGIWKLNVQGTILDIHFPSISVRDALVLAGLDPNGNWLIFLKVEGQEKRALQMSDVIDLTTPGIEKLRLTPADVSNGESASTPLRQFDILPADASYLDAMGHRWETRFEPITGSEPRRWLVIQDYVLPEGYTSEKVQLALDIPAAYPIAQIDMFYLLPSVALCSGMPIPNVQVTAVIGGQTFQGWSRHRPWNPASDSIATQMSMVDGCLHKEVGK
;
A
#
# COMPACT_ATOMS: atom_id res chain seq x y z
N MET A 1 -64.35 3.20 -31.27
CA MET A 1 -62.97 2.76 -31.59
C MET A 1 -62.07 3.38 -30.55
N GLN A 2 -61.65 2.59 -29.57
CA GLN A 2 -60.69 2.98 -28.54
C GLN A 2 -59.31 2.90 -29.18
N ASP A 3 -58.77 4.03 -29.62
CA ASP A 3 -57.33 4.18 -29.79
C ASP A 3 -56.73 4.30 -28.38
N LEU A 4 -56.47 3.14 -27.78
CA LEU A 4 -55.56 3.03 -26.64
C LEU A 4 -54.18 3.47 -27.12
N GLN A 5 -53.89 4.76 -26.92
CA GLN A 5 -52.53 5.28 -26.98
C GLN A 5 -51.70 4.49 -25.96
N ASN A 6 -50.97 3.52 -26.47
CA ASN A 6 -49.92 2.82 -25.77
C ASN A 6 -48.76 3.81 -25.59
N GLN A 7 -48.90 4.77 -24.66
CA GLN A 7 -47.80 5.64 -24.26
C GLN A 7 -46.81 4.77 -23.49
N GLN A 8 -45.90 4.15 -24.22
CA GLN A 8 -44.75 3.49 -23.63
C GLN A 8 -44.01 4.53 -22.78
N ARG A 9 -43.65 4.12 -21.56
CA ARG A 9 -42.92 5.01 -20.63
C ARG A 9 -41.62 5.47 -21.31
N PRO A 10 -41.19 6.72 -21.08
CA PRO A 10 -39.88 7.14 -21.54
C PRO A 10 -38.81 6.17 -21.03
N ILE A 11 -37.81 5.90 -21.86
CA ILE A 11 -36.64 5.10 -21.51
C ILE A 11 -35.41 6.00 -21.50
N THR A 12 -34.46 5.66 -20.64
CA THR A 12 -33.18 6.34 -20.53
C THR A 12 -32.16 5.56 -21.33
N ILE A 13 -31.49 6.20 -22.28
CA ILE A 13 -30.33 5.65 -22.98
C ILE A 13 -29.07 6.39 -22.56
N HIS A 14 -27.92 5.75 -22.72
CA HIS A 14 -26.62 6.34 -22.41
C HIS A 14 -25.88 6.61 -23.72
N ILE A 15 -25.56 7.88 -23.96
CA ILE A 15 -24.85 8.32 -25.17
C ILE A 15 -23.43 8.74 -24.80
N GLY A 16 -22.44 8.03 -25.35
CA GLY A 16 -21.01 8.28 -25.19
C GLY A 16 -20.42 9.11 -26.33
N ASP A 17 -19.34 9.83 -26.03
CA ASP A 17 -18.46 10.47 -27.01
C ASP A 17 -17.30 9.54 -27.44
N GLU A 18 -16.36 10.04 -28.25
CA GLU A 18 -15.15 9.31 -28.66
C GLU A 18 -14.20 8.95 -27.50
N ASN A 19 -14.41 9.49 -26.29
CA ASN A 19 -13.66 9.13 -25.09
C ASN A 19 -14.45 8.19 -24.17
N LEU A 20 -15.63 7.73 -24.62
CA LEU A 20 -16.56 6.92 -23.84
C LEU A 20 -17.10 7.64 -22.59
N ASN A 21 -17.20 8.97 -22.62
CA ASN A 21 -17.90 9.73 -21.59
C ASN A 21 -19.41 9.69 -21.86
N TYR A 22 -20.15 8.96 -21.03
CA TYR A 22 -21.58 8.77 -21.23
C TYR A 22 -22.42 9.84 -20.52
N ARG A 23 -23.49 10.28 -21.20
CA ARG A 23 -24.58 11.06 -20.62
C ARG A 23 -25.92 10.36 -20.79
N GLU A 24 -26.78 10.50 -19.79
CA GLU A 24 -28.15 10.00 -19.84
C GLU A 24 -29.02 10.89 -20.75
N VAL A 25 -29.79 10.25 -21.63
CA VAL A 25 -30.73 10.92 -22.52
C VAL A 25 -32.05 10.16 -22.50
N ILE A 26 -33.14 10.91 -22.28
CA ILE A 26 -34.49 10.34 -22.28
C ILE A 26 -35.02 10.33 -23.71
N ILE A 27 -35.48 9.16 -24.16
CA ILE A 27 -36.18 9.01 -25.44
C ILE A 27 -37.57 8.40 -25.23
N HIS A 28 -38.49 8.73 -26.13
CA HIS A 28 -39.87 8.25 -26.11
C HIS A 28 -40.14 7.15 -27.13
N ASP A 29 -39.32 7.08 -28.18
CA ASP A 29 -39.38 6.03 -29.18
C ASP A 29 -38.54 4.84 -28.71
N HIS A 30 -39.16 3.68 -28.57
CA HIS A 30 -38.50 2.45 -28.12
C HIS A 30 -37.83 1.71 -29.27
N THR A 31 -38.03 2.16 -30.51
CA THR A 31 -37.40 1.60 -31.72
C THR A 31 -36.73 2.70 -32.54
N PRO A 32 -35.85 3.51 -31.93
CA PRO A 32 -35.30 4.68 -32.59
C PRO A 32 -34.44 4.28 -33.79
N THR A 33 -34.42 5.16 -34.78
CA THR A 33 -33.46 5.12 -35.88
C THR A 33 -32.10 5.67 -35.45
N GLY A 34 -31.04 5.35 -36.18
CA GLY A 34 -29.73 5.99 -36.01
C GLY A 34 -29.82 7.51 -36.01
N GLN A 35 -30.64 8.10 -36.89
CA GLN A 35 -30.84 9.55 -36.95
C GLN A 35 -31.49 10.10 -35.67
N GLN A 36 -32.48 9.41 -35.10
CA GLN A 36 -33.10 9.83 -33.84
C GLN A 36 -32.11 9.79 -32.68
N ILE A 37 -31.23 8.78 -32.65
CA ILE A 37 -30.15 8.69 -31.64
C ILE A 37 -29.14 9.83 -31.84
N ALA A 38 -28.74 10.12 -33.08
CA ALA A 38 -27.84 11.23 -33.38
C ALA A 38 -28.44 12.60 -33.00
N LEU A 39 -29.72 12.83 -33.27
CA LEU A 39 -30.44 14.03 -32.84
C LEU A 39 -30.51 14.14 -31.31
N ALA A 40 -30.78 13.03 -30.62
CA ALA A 40 -30.78 12.97 -29.16
C ALA A 40 -29.37 13.24 -28.57
N ALA A 41 -28.33 12.83 -29.31
CA ALA A 41 -26.93 13.15 -29.02
C ALA A 41 -26.56 14.62 -29.31
N GLY A 42 -27.45 15.42 -29.91
CA GLY A 42 -27.27 16.85 -30.16
C GLY A 42 -26.71 17.19 -31.54
N PHE A 43 -26.54 16.19 -32.41
CA PHE A 43 -26.07 16.38 -33.78
C PHE A 43 -27.23 16.77 -34.70
N LYS A 44 -26.92 17.50 -35.76
CA LYS A 44 -27.81 17.81 -36.88
C LYS A 44 -27.60 16.80 -38.00
N PRO A 45 -28.57 16.64 -38.92
CA PRO A 45 -28.42 15.75 -40.07
C PRO A 45 -27.16 15.99 -40.92
N ASP A 46 -26.72 17.25 -41.02
CA ASP A 46 -25.55 17.64 -41.81
C ASP A 46 -24.21 17.47 -41.06
N ASP A 47 -24.22 17.04 -39.80
CA ASP A 47 -23.00 16.89 -38.99
C ASP A 47 -22.26 15.56 -39.25
N GLU A 48 -22.72 14.75 -40.20
CA GLU A 48 -22.13 13.45 -40.56
C GLU A 48 -21.90 12.56 -39.32
N ALA A 49 -22.88 12.51 -38.43
CA ALA A 49 -22.79 11.71 -37.21
C ALA A 49 -22.94 10.22 -37.52
N ILE A 50 -21.99 9.42 -37.05
CA ILE A 50 -22.06 7.96 -37.03
C ILE A 50 -22.50 7.51 -35.64
N VAL A 51 -23.41 6.53 -35.59
CA VAL A 51 -23.94 5.97 -34.34
C VAL A 51 -23.46 4.53 -34.22
N LEU A 52 -22.73 4.23 -33.14
CA LEU A 52 -22.36 2.87 -32.79
C LEU A 52 -23.21 2.38 -31.60
N MET A 53 -23.78 1.19 -31.69
CA MET A 53 -24.55 0.56 -30.62
C MET A 53 -23.70 -0.48 -29.88
N LEU A 54 -23.59 -0.35 -28.55
CA LEU A 54 -22.90 -1.33 -27.72
C LEU A 54 -23.82 -2.50 -27.38
N LEU A 55 -23.49 -3.69 -27.87
CA LEU A 55 -24.18 -4.93 -27.61
C LEU A 55 -23.32 -5.86 -26.75
N PRO A 56 -23.91 -6.86 -26.07
CA PRO A 56 -23.14 -7.90 -25.37
C PRO A 56 -22.17 -8.67 -26.28
N ALA A 57 -22.47 -8.73 -27.59
CA ALA A 57 -21.67 -9.45 -28.58
C ALA A 57 -20.62 -8.59 -29.30
N GLY A 58 -20.60 -7.27 -29.05
CA GLY A 58 -19.68 -6.35 -29.72
C GLY A 58 -20.31 -5.00 -30.01
N LEU A 59 -19.79 -4.34 -31.04
CA LEU A 59 -20.18 -2.99 -31.41
C LEU A 59 -20.67 -2.99 -32.86
N GLU A 60 -21.84 -2.40 -33.09
CA GLU A 60 -22.47 -2.35 -34.42
C GLU A 60 -22.66 -0.91 -34.89
N ASP A 61 -22.42 -0.67 -36.17
CA ASP A 61 -22.71 0.60 -36.84
C ASP A 61 -24.20 0.65 -37.20
N VAL A 62 -24.88 1.72 -36.79
CA VAL A 62 -26.30 1.93 -37.03
C VAL A 62 -26.46 2.99 -38.12
N SER A 63 -27.02 2.57 -39.25
CA SER A 63 -27.28 3.51 -40.34
C SER A 63 -28.31 4.57 -39.92
N PRO A 64 -28.24 5.82 -40.43
CA PRO A 64 -29.17 6.88 -40.02
C PRO A 64 -30.65 6.53 -40.15
N ASN A 65 -31.03 5.79 -41.20
CA ASN A 65 -32.41 5.39 -41.47
C ASN A 65 -32.76 3.98 -40.95
N GLU A 66 -31.83 3.30 -40.32
CA GLU A 66 -32.02 1.97 -39.78
C GLU A 66 -32.61 2.06 -38.37
N GLY A 67 -33.71 1.35 -38.13
CA GLY A 67 -34.27 1.17 -36.80
C GLY A 67 -33.49 0.09 -36.05
N VAL A 68 -33.00 0.40 -34.85
CA VAL A 68 -32.15 -0.51 -34.05
C VAL A 68 -32.93 -1.64 -33.35
N GLY A 69 -34.22 -1.78 -33.64
CA GLY A 69 -35.13 -2.65 -32.89
C GLY A 69 -35.45 -2.09 -31.50
N ALA A 70 -36.05 -2.92 -30.65
CA ALA A 70 -36.49 -2.50 -29.31
C ALA A 70 -35.30 -2.20 -28.39
N VAL A 71 -35.20 -0.95 -27.94
CA VAL A 71 -34.16 -0.45 -27.05
C VAL A 71 -34.57 -0.63 -25.59
N LEU A 72 -33.63 -1.11 -24.79
CA LEU A 72 -33.82 -1.29 -23.35
C LEU A 72 -33.37 -0.05 -22.57
N ASP A 73 -33.90 0.10 -21.36
CA ASP A 73 -33.42 1.11 -20.41
C ASP A 73 -31.94 0.87 -20.09
N GLY A 74 -31.13 1.92 -20.14
CA GLY A 74 -29.68 1.89 -20.00
C GLY A 74 -28.89 1.43 -21.25
N GLN A 75 -29.55 1.22 -22.40
CA GLN A 75 -28.85 0.88 -23.64
C GLN A 75 -27.82 1.95 -24.01
N ARG A 76 -26.63 1.49 -24.41
CA ARG A 76 -25.47 2.34 -24.70
C ARG A 76 -25.27 2.54 -26.19
N PHE A 77 -24.99 3.78 -26.55
CA PHE A 77 -24.59 4.22 -27.89
C PHE A 77 -23.34 5.09 -27.78
N ILE A 78 -22.54 5.13 -28.84
CA ILE A 78 -21.46 6.09 -29.03
C ILE A 78 -21.79 6.89 -30.30
N VAL A 79 -21.73 8.20 -30.21
CA VAL A 79 -22.09 9.08 -31.35
C VAL A 79 -21.01 10.13 -31.52
N ALA A 80 -20.48 10.23 -32.73
CA ALA A 80 -19.52 11.27 -33.08
C ALA A 80 -19.60 11.61 -34.57
N SER A 81 -19.24 12.86 -34.91
CA SER A 81 -19.08 13.29 -36.31
C SER A 81 -17.87 12.60 -36.93
N SER A 82 -18.06 11.88 -38.04
CA SER A 82 -17.00 11.18 -38.78
C SER A 82 -17.46 10.88 -40.21
N ASP A 83 -16.55 10.92 -41.16
CA ASP A 83 -16.84 10.58 -42.57
C ASP A 83 -16.85 9.07 -42.83
N ARG A 84 -16.26 8.27 -41.93
CA ARG A 84 -16.13 6.81 -42.04
C ARG A 84 -15.99 6.12 -40.68
N THR A 85 -16.14 4.80 -40.68
CA THR A 85 -15.72 3.92 -39.57
C THR A 85 -14.37 3.27 -39.87
N TYR A 86 -13.54 3.19 -38.83
CA TYR A 86 -12.26 2.50 -38.84
C TYR A 86 -12.44 1.14 -38.19
N ASN A 87 -11.88 0.08 -38.78
CA ASN A 87 -12.06 -1.28 -38.26
C ASN A 87 -10.76 -1.77 -37.66
N PHE A 88 -10.85 -2.41 -36.50
CA PHE A 88 -9.77 -3.16 -35.90
C PHE A 88 -10.31 -4.50 -35.40
N THR A 89 -9.42 -5.43 -35.05
CA THR A 89 -9.83 -6.71 -34.44
C THR A 89 -9.18 -6.93 -33.09
N VAL A 90 -9.90 -7.50 -32.13
CA VAL A 90 -9.34 -8.01 -30.87
C VAL A 90 -9.66 -9.50 -30.76
N ASP A 91 -8.64 -10.34 -30.65
CA ASP A 91 -8.79 -11.81 -30.64
C ASP A 91 -9.63 -12.35 -31.82
N GLY A 92 -9.50 -11.69 -32.98
CA GLY A 92 -10.25 -12.01 -34.21
C GLY A 92 -11.66 -11.44 -34.30
N VAL A 93 -12.19 -10.83 -33.23
CA VAL A 93 -13.49 -10.14 -33.26
C VAL A 93 -13.31 -8.74 -33.84
N ARG A 94 -14.05 -8.44 -34.91
CA ARG A 94 -14.01 -7.13 -35.58
C ARG A 94 -14.84 -6.10 -34.82
N LEU A 95 -14.28 -4.91 -34.62
CA LEU A 95 -14.94 -3.78 -33.98
C LEU A 95 -14.79 -2.50 -34.84
N PRO A 96 -15.88 -1.76 -35.08
CA PRO A 96 -15.82 -0.43 -35.69
C PRO A 96 -15.37 0.64 -34.68
N TRP A 97 -14.83 1.75 -35.18
CA TRP A 97 -14.48 2.93 -34.39
C TRP A 97 -14.65 4.22 -35.19
N LEU A 98 -14.85 5.34 -34.47
CA LEU A 98 -15.25 6.63 -35.04
C LEU A 98 -14.09 7.58 -35.35
N ARG A 99 -12.86 7.22 -35.01
CA ARG A 99 -11.68 8.07 -35.18
C ARG A 99 -10.56 7.25 -35.82
N SER A 100 -9.72 7.93 -36.60
CA SER A 100 -8.51 7.34 -37.19
C SER A 100 -7.49 6.93 -36.13
N THR A 101 -7.64 7.38 -34.89
CA THR A 101 -6.78 6.96 -33.77
C THR A 101 -7.60 6.42 -32.61
N ILE A 102 -7.03 5.45 -31.89
CA ILE A 102 -7.65 4.85 -30.71
C ILE A 102 -6.60 4.62 -29.61
N THR A 103 -6.98 4.75 -28.34
CA THR A 103 -6.08 4.43 -27.23
C THR A 103 -6.22 2.96 -26.82
N GLY A 104 -5.16 2.40 -26.23
CA GLY A 104 -5.21 1.06 -25.64
C GLY A 104 -6.31 0.92 -24.59
N GLU A 105 -6.60 1.98 -23.83
CA GLU A 105 -7.70 1.98 -22.85
C GLU A 105 -9.08 1.81 -23.51
N ILE A 106 -9.33 2.52 -24.61
CA ILE A 106 -10.61 2.42 -25.33
C ILE A 106 -10.72 1.03 -25.98
N ILE A 107 -9.66 0.50 -26.60
CA ILE A 107 -9.65 -0.86 -27.15
C ILE A 107 -10.07 -1.87 -26.09
N ARG A 108 -9.47 -1.80 -24.90
CA ARG A 108 -9.79 -2.70 -23.78
C ARG A 108 -11.26 -2.58 -23.35
N LYS A 109 -11.78 -1.35 -23.24
CA LYS A 109 -13.19 -1.12 -22.85
C LYS A 109 -14.17 -1.65 -23.89
N LEU A 110 -13.90 -1.47 -25.18
CA LEU A 110 -14.78 -1.91 -26.27
C LEU A 110 -14.80 -3.43 -26.44
N ALA A 111 -13.64 -4.07 -26.29
CA ALA A 111 -13.49 -5.52 -26.44
C ALA A 111 -13.63 -6.29 -25.10
N ASP A 112 -14.06 -5.61 -24.02
CA ASP A 112 -14.16 -6.15 -22.66
C ASP A 112 -12.91 -6.95 -22.22
N VAL A 113 -11.73 -6.40 -22.52
CA VAL A 113 -10.45 -7.06 -22.23
C VAL A 113 -10.15 -6.93 -20.73
N PRO A 114 -10.05 -8.05 -20.00
CA PRO A 114 -9.75 -8.02 -18.58
C PRO A 114 -8.38 -7.39 -18.27
N SER A 115 -8.26 -6.79 -17.09
CA SER A 115 -7.04 -6.08 -16.66
C SER A 115 -5.84 -7.01 -16.46
N ASP A 116 -6.07 -8.30 -16.21
CA ASP A 116 -5.05 -9.36 -16.07
C ASP A 116 -4.49 -9.84 -17.42
N LYS A 117 -4.95 -9.29 -18.55
CA LYS A 117 -4.42 -9.57 -19.87
C LYS A 117 -3.57 -8.43 -20.43
N ARG A 118 -2.52 -8.78 -21.16
CA ARG A 118 -1.77 -7.87 -22.02
C ARG A 118 -2.47 -7.75 -23.38
N LEU A 119 -2.43 -6.55 -23.94
CA LEU A 119 -2.94 -6.23 -25.27
C LEU A 119 -1.73 -6.02 -26.19
N LEU A 120 -1.65 -6.76 -27.28
CA LEU A 120 -0.56 -6.64 -28.24
C LEU A 120 -1.11 -6.40 -29.64
N LEU A 121 -0.47 -5.51 -30.39
CA LEU A 121 -0.69 -5.31 -31.82
C LEU A 121 0.23 -6.27 -32.60
N GLU A 122 -0.36 -7.15 -33.40
CA GLU A 122 0.38 -8.06 -34.28
C GLU A 122 1.11 -7.26 -35.37
N ARG A 123 2.34 -7.67 -35.67
CA ARG A 123 3.16 -7.10 -36.73
C ARG A 123 3.76 -8.23 -37.55
N GLU A 124 3.75 -8.12 -38.88
CA GLU A 124 4.15 -9.24 -39.75
C GLU A 124 5.66 -9.51 -39.71
N ASP A 125 6.47 -8.45 -39.80
CA ASP A 125 7.94 -8.55 -39.90
C ASP A 125 8.68 -8.23 -38.59
N GLU A 126 7.94 -7.95 -37.52
CA GLU A 126 8.47 -7.54 -36.23
C GLU A 126 7.76 -8.28 -35.09
N ALA A 127 8.38 -8.32 -33.91
CA ALA A 127 7.70 -8.86 -32.73
C ALA A 127 6.41 -8.06 -32.43
N ASP A 128 5.37 -8.73 -31.92
CA ASP A 128 4.13 -8.06 -31.51
C ASP A 128 4.43 -6.87 -30.59
N LEU A 129 3.78 -5.73 -30.85
CA LEU A 129 3.96 -4.52 -30.07
C LEU A 129 2.97 -4.53 -28.90
N GLU A 130 3.45 -4.47 -27.66
CA GLU A 130 2.55 -4.29 -26.52
C GLU A 130 1.95 -2.89 -26.50
N ILE A 131 0.64 -2.82 -26.28
CA ILE A 131 -0.14 -1.60 -26.23
C ILE A 131 -0.57 -1.31 -24.80
N SER A 132 0.02 -0.26 -24.21
CA SER A 132 -0.38 0.27 -22.91
C SER A 132 -1.69 1.08 -23.01
N ASN A 133 -2.34 1.35 -21.89
CA ASN A 133 -3.61 2.10 -21.87
C ASN A 133 -3.50 3.48 -22.53
N GLY A 134 -2.38 4.17 -22.35
CA GLY A 134 -2.13 5.50 -22.93
C GLY A 134 -1.52 5.48 -24.33
N ALA A 135 -1.16 4.31 -24.86
CA ALA A 135 -0.63 4.22 -26.22
C ALA A 135 -1.73 4.55 -27.23
N VAL A 136 -1.42 5.46 -28.16
CA VAL A 136 -2.29 5.83 -29.28
C VAL A 136 -1.88 4.99 -30.48
N VAL A 137 -2.86 4.33 -31.11
CA VAL A 137 -2.69 3.52 -32.32
C VAL A 137 -3.41 4.21 -33.46
N ASP A 138 -2.74 4.28 -34.61
CA ASP A 138 -3.30 4.74 -35.88
C ASP A 138 -4.05 3.59 -36.56
N LEU A 139 -5.29 3.85 -36.96
CA LEU A 139 -6.21 2.94 -37.65
C LEU A 139 -6.44 3.34 -39.12
N ASP A 140 -5.83 4.44 -39.59
CA ASP A 140 -5.92 4.89 -40.99
C ASP A 140 -4.79 4.31 -41.85
N ALA A 141 -3.90 3.53 -41.24
CA ALA A 141 -2.87 2.80 -41.96
C ALA A 141 -3.49 1.74 -42.90
N PRO A 142 -2.86 1.43 -44.05
CA PRO A 142 -3.38 0.39 -44.94
C PRO A 142 -3.44 -0.97 -44.26
N GLY A 143 -4.65 -1.53 -44.14
CA GLY A 143 -4.88 -2.83 -43.53
C GLY A 143 -5.96 -2.78 -42.47
N THR A 144 -5.86 -3.69 -41.51
CA THR A 144 -6.72 -3.73 -40.32
C THR A 144 -5.84 -4.09 -39.16
N GLU A 145 -5.74 -3.22 -38.16
CA GLU A 145 -4.94 -3.46 -36.96
C GLU A 145 -5.50 -4.65 -36.21
N ARG A 146 -4.63 -5.64 -35.96
CA ARG A 146 -4.98 -6.88 -35.28
C ARG A 146 -4.39 -6.89 -33.90
N PHE A 147 -5.25 -6.79 -32.90
CA PHE A 147 -4.87 -6.93 -31.51
C PHE A 147 -5.16 -8.34 -31.01
N ILE A 148 -4.26 -8.85 -30.19
CA ILE A 148 -4.39 -10.13 -29.50
C ILE A 148 -4.22 -9.93 -28.01
N THR A 149 -4.93 -10.73 -27.22
CA THR A 149 -4.81 -10.75 -25.77
C THR A 149 -4.00 -11.95 -25.30
N ARG A 150 -3.10 -11.72 -24.35
CA ARG A 150 -2.30 -12.78 -23.70
C ARG A 150 -2.40 -12.65 -22.18
N PRO A 151 -2.31 -13.75 -21.41
CA PRO A 151 -2.19 -13.66 -19.96
C PRO A 151 -1.07 -12.69 -19.57
N GLY A 152 -1.39 -11.74 -18.71
CA GLY A 152 -0.43 -10.80 -18.17
C GLY A 152 0.45 -11.48 -17.12
N ILE A 153 1.75 -11.22 -17.23
CA ILE A 153 2.74 -11.58 -16.21
C ILE A 153 3.60 -10.35 -16.00
N TRP A 154 3.41 -9.72 -14.86
CA TRP A 154 4.20 -8.59 -14.41
C TRP A 154 5.23 -9.08 -13.41
N LYS A 155 6.47 -8.65 -13.59
CA LYS A 155 7.58 -9.05 -12.73
C LYS A 155 7.87 -7.95 -11.73
N LEU A 156 7.85 -8.29 -10.45
CA LEU A 156 8.26 -7.38 -9.38
C LEU A 156 9.38 -8.04 -8.58
N ASN A 157 10.54 -7.39 -8.52
CA ASN A 157 11.62 -7.84 -7.64
C ASN A 157 11.42 -7.25 -6.24
N VAL A 158 11.13 -8.10 -5.27
CA VAL A 158 10.97 -7.75 -3.86
C VAL A 158 12.18 -8.30 -3.10
N GLN A 159 13.09 -7.42 -2.67
CA GLN A 159 14.30 -7.80 -1.92
C GLN A 159 15.16 -8.93 -2.52
N GLY A 160 15.21 -9.03 -3.85
CA GLY A 160 15.96 -10.07 -4.56
C GLY A 160 15.10 -11.23 -5.06
N THR A 161 13.88 -11.40 -4.55
CA THR A 161 12.91 -12.38 -5.03
C THR A 161 12.10 -11.79 -6.18
N ILE A 162 12.12 -12.41 -7.36
CA ILE A 162 11.30 -11.99 -8.50
C ILE A 162 9.94 -12.69 -8.41
N LEU A 163 8.88 -11.91 -8.26
CA LEU A 163 7.50 -12.37 -8.27
C LEU A 163 6.93 -12.30 -9.68
N ASP A 164 6.23 -13.35 -10.09
CA ASP A 164 5.36 -13.36 -11.27
C ASP A 164 3.93 -13.05 -10.81
N ILE A 165 3.42 -11.89 -11.19
CA ILE A 165 2.12 -11.36 -10.76
C ILE A 165 1.21 -11.32 -11.99
N HIS A 166 -0.02 -11.80 -11.84
CA HIS A 166 -0.99 -11.90 -12.93
C HIS A 166 -1.98 -10.74 -13.00
N PHE A 167 -1.75 -9.68 -12.24
CA PHE A 167 -2.58 -8.48 -12.22
C PHE A 167 -1.70 -7.25 -12.46
N PRO A 168 -2.24 -6.17 -13.05
CA PRO A 168 -1.48 -4.97 -13.37
C PRO A 168 -1.15 -4.12 -12.13
N SER A 169 -1.59 -4.54 -10.95
CA SER A 169 -1.28 -3.87 -9.69
C SER A 169 -1.24 -4.85 -8.54
N ILE A 170 -0.49 -4.53 -7.49
CA ILE A 170 -0.41 -5.32 -6.26
C ILE A 170 -0.28 -4.40 -5.04
N SER A 171 -0.90 -4.75 -3.92
CA SER A 171 -0.63 -4.04 -2.67
C SER A 171 0.78 -4.33 -2.17
N VAL A 172 1.41 -3.38 -1.48
CA VAL A 172 2.72 -3.60 -0.85
C VAL A 172 2.66 -4.80 0.10
N ARG A 173 1.60 -4.89 0.92
CA ARG A 173 1.38 -6.02 1.84
C ARG A 173 1.41 -7.37 1.12
N ASP A 174 0.65 -7.51 0.04
CA ASP A 174 0.56 -8.77 -0.70
C ASP A 174 1.86 -9.11 -1.41
N ALA A 175 2.57 -8.09 -1.93
CA ALA A 175 3.90 -8.28 -2.52
C ALA A 175 4.90 -8.85 -1.49
N LEU A 176 4.83 -8.43 -0.23
CA LEU A 176 5.67 -8.99 0.85
C LEU A 176 5.29 -10.44 1.16
N VAL A 177 4.00 -10.73 1.28
CA VAL A 177 3.49 -12.08 1.55
C VAL A 177 3.94 -13.05 0.44
N LEU A 178 3.78 -12.66 -0.83
CA LEU A 178 4.21 -13.46 -1.98
C LEU A 178 5.74 -13.64 -2.02
N ALA A 179 6.50 -12.67 -1.53
CA ALA A 179 7.95 -12.77 -1.39
C ALA A 179 8.42 -13.57 -0.17
N GLY A 180 7.49 -14.04 0.69
CA GLY A 180 7.80 -14.76 1.92
C GLY A 180 8.33 -13.88 3.05
N LEU A 181 8.03 -12.58 3.03
CA LEU A 181 8.45 -11.60 4.01
C LEU A 181 7.30 -11.25 4.96
N ASP A 182 7.61 -10.95 6.23
CA ASP A 182 6.59 -10.60 7.23
C ASP A 182 5.98 -9.21 6.92
N PRO A 183 4.68 -9.13 6.56
CA PRO A 183 4.01 -7.86 6.29
C PRO A 183 3.80 -7.00 7.55
N ASN A 184 4.01 -7.54 8.74
CA ASN A 184 3.90 -6.80 10.00
C ASN A 184 5.27 -6.33 10.52
N GLY A 185 6.36 -6.59 9.76
CA GLY A 185 7.69 -6.10 10.10
C GLY A 185 7.81 -4.57 9.95
N ASN A 186 8.73 -3.97 10.71
CA ASN A 186 9.00 -2.53 10.66
C ASN A 186 9.92 -2.19 9.48
N TRP A 187 9.33 -2.02 8.30
CA TRP A 187 10.04 -1.79 7.05
C TRP A 187 9.94 -0.33 6.58
N LEU A 188 11.07 0.28 6.24
CA LEU A 188 11.12 1.38 5.28
C LEU A 188 11.02 0.79 3.88
N ILE A 189 9.97 1.18 3.16
CA ILE A 189 9.61 0.60 1.87
C ILE A 189 9.86 1.64 0.80
N PHE A 190 10.67 1.28 -0.20
CA PHE A 190 10.99 2.15 -1.32
C PHE A 190 10.72 1.43 -2.64
N LEU A 191 9.88 2.03 -3.47
CA LEU A 191 9.73 1.63 -4.87
C LEU A 191 10.81 2.31 -5.70
N LYS A 192 11.51 1.51 -6.53
CA LYS A 192 12.47 1.99 -7.51
C LYS A 192 11.94 1.72 -8.92
N VAL A 193 11.77 2.80 -9.66
CA VAL A 193 11.45 2.80 -11.10
C VAL A 193 12.65 3.37 -11.84
N GLU A 194 13.01 2.77 -12.96
CA GLU A 194 14.13 3.21 -13.79
C GLU A 194 13.97 4.68 -14.20
N GLY A 195 15.04 5.46 -14.01
CA GLY A 195 15.03 6.89 -14.32
C GLY A 195 14.26 7.79 -13.34
N GLN A 196 13.63 7.24 -12.29
CA GLN A 196 12.91 8.01 -11.27
C GLN A 196 13.61 7.96 -9.90
N GLU A 197 13.36 8.96 -9.06
CA GLU A 197 13.78 8.92 -7.66
C GLU A 197 13.03 7.83 -6.89
N LYS A 198 13.68 7.28 -5.86
CA LYS A 198 13.06 6.29 -4.97
C LYS A 198 11.83 6.89 -4.28
N ARG A 199 10.69 6.22 -4.38
CA ARG A 199 9.43 6.64 -3.76
C ARG A 199 9.18 5.84 -2.49
N ALA A 200 9.02 6.51 -1.35
CA ALA A 200 8.62 5.86 -0.11
C ALA A 200 7.15 5.40 -0.21
N LEU A 201 6.87 4.19 0.27
CA LEU A 201 5.53 3.59 0.28
C LEU A 201 5.13 3.11 1.68
N GLN A 202 3.82 2.96 1.88
CA GLN A 202 3.18 2.34 3.04
C GLN A 202 2.64 0.95 2.70
N MET A 203 2.33 0.13 3.71
CA MET A 203 1.80 -1.23 3.51
C MET A 203 0.46 -1.27 2.75
N SER A 204 -0.35 -0.22 2.89
CA SER A 204 -1.63 -0.06 2.20
C SER A 204 -1.50 0.42 0.75
N ASP A 205 -0.32 0.88 0.35
CA ASP A 205 -0.14 1.45 -0.99
C ASP A 205 -0.25 0.35 -2.05
N VAL A 206 -0.82 0.74 -3.19
CA VAL A 206 -0.93 -0.11 -4.37
C VAL A 206 0.15 0.28 -5.35
N ILE A 207 0.93 -0.71 -5.78
CA ILE A 207 1.95 -0.58 -6.81
C ILE A 207 1.27 -0.85 -8.14
N ASP A 208 1.21 0.15 -9.01
CA ASP A 208 0.93 -0.05 -10.43
C ASP A 208 2.14 -0.74 -11.07
N LEU A 209 1.92 -1.91 -11.67
CA LEU A 209 2.93 -2.74 -12.33
C LEU A 209 3.04 -2.46 -13.84
N THR A 210 2.21 -1.57 -14.38
CA THR A 210 2.23 -1.18 -15.80
C THR A 210 3.23 -0.09 -16.11
N THR A 211 3.81 0.56 -15.09
CA THR A 211 4.84 1.59 -15.29
C THR A 211 6.10 0.95 -15.91
N PRO A 212 6.59 1.45 -17.07
CA PRO A 212 7.81 0.94 -17.67
C PRO A 212 9.01 1.08 -16.73
N GLY A 213 9.89 0.08 -16.71
CA GLY A 213 11.09 0.11 -15.89
C GLY A 213 10.83 0.00 -14.40
N ILE A 214 9.67 -0.50 -13.93
CA ILE A 214 9.54 -0.90 -12.52
C ILE A 214 10.59 -1.95 -12.24
N GLU A 215 11.57 -1.57 -11.44
CA GLU A 215 12.68 -2.45 -11.17
C GLU A 215 12.38 -3.29 -9.93
N LYS A 216 12.17 -2.60 -8.79
CA LYS A 216 12.40 -3.19 -7.46
C LYS A 216 11.57 -2.54 -6.37
N LEU A 217 10.96 -3.37 -5.52
CA LEU A 217 10.50 -2.99 -4.19
C LEU A 217 11.63 -3.29 -3.20
N ARG A 218 12.32 -2.25 -2.72
CA ARG A 218 13.32 -2.37 -1.67
C ARG A 218 12.68 -2.21 -0.31
N LEU A 219 13.05 -3.13 0.56
CA LEU A 219 12.73 -3.04 1.97
C LEU A 219 14.04 -2.75 2.70
N THR A 220 13.98 -1.89 3.68
CA THR A 220 15.08 -1.68 4.60
C THR A 220 14.45 -1.71 5.98
N PRO A 221 14.89 -2.58 6.90
CA PRO A 221 14.47 -2.45 8.29
C PRO A 221 14.64 -0.99 8.69
N ALA A 222 13.62 -0.37 9.29
CA ALA A 222 13.70 1.05 9.62
C ALA A 222 14.90 1.39 10.54
N ASP A 223 15.41 0.36 11.21
CA ASP A 223 16.65 0.39 11.96
C ASP A 223 17.86 0.08 11.06
N VAL A 224 18.34 1.06 10.29
CA VAL A 224 19.66 0.97 9.64
C VAL A 224 20.74 1.29 10.68
N SER A 225 21.18 0.27 11.42
CA SER A 225 22.48 0.29 12.09
C SER A 225 23.47 -0.54 11.28
N ASN A 226 24.51 0.13 10.79
CA ASN A 226 25.66 -0.51 10.16
C ASN A 226 26.21 -1.62 11.07
N GLY A 227 26.16 -2.86 10.57
CA GLY A 227 27.05 -3.95 10.95
C GLY A 227 27.40 -4.11 12.42
N GLU A 228 26.45 -4.58 13.23
CA GLU A 228 26.70 -5.49 14.36
C GLU A 228 25.36 -6.17 14.67
N SER A 229 25.37 -7.50 14.78
CA SER A 229 24.19 -8.36 14.85
C SER A 229 23.13 -7.86 15.84
N ALA A 230 22.11 -7.15 15.35
CA ALA A 230 20.92 -6.83 16.13
C ALA A 230 20.03 -8.08 16.15
N SER A 231 20.31 -8.98 17.11
CA SER A 231 19.34 -9.97 17.55
C SER A 231 18.02 -9.26 17.85
N THR A 232 16.90 -9.83 17.40
CA THR A 232 15.56 -9.41 17.85
C THR A 232 15.60 -9.19 19.36
N PRO A 233 15.12 -8.03 19.89
CA PRO A 233 15.16 -7.77 21.32
C PRO A 233 14.43 -8.89 22.05
N LEU A 234 15.11 -9.50 23.02
CA LEU A 234 14.65 -10.70 23.69
C LEU A 234 13.39 -10.39 24.50
N ARG A 235 12.22 -10.95 24.13
CA ARG A 235 10.96 -10.76 24.87
C ARG A 235 10.53 -12.03 25.58
N GLN A 236 11.18 -12.37 26.70
CA GLN A 236 10.87 -13.59 27.45
C GLN A 236 9.58 -13.51 28.29
N PHE A 237 9.09 -12.31 28.63
CA PHE A 237 7.80 -12.13 29.29
C PHE A 237 7.15 -10.80 28.90
N ASP A 238 5.83 -10.72 29.04
CA ASP A 238 5.09 -9.51 28.74
C ASP A 238 5.05 -8.56 29.95
N ILE A 239 5.22 -7.26 29.70
CA ILE A 239 4.90 -6.17 30.65
C ILE A 239 3.49 -5.63 30.35
N LEU A 240 2.97 -4.73 31.19
CA LEU A 240 1.64 -4.16 30.96
C LEU A 240 1.61 -3.40 29.62
N PRO A 241 0.50 -3.46 28.86
CA PRO A 241 0.40 -2.76 27.58
C PRO A 241 0.67 -1.25 27.65
N ALA A 242 0.29 -0.60 28.75
CA ALA A 242 0.55 0.82 28.97
C ALA A 242 2.06 1.11 29.14
N ASP A 243 2.81 0.21 29.78
CA ASP A 243 4.25 0.37 29.95
C ASP A 243 5.00 0.12 28.65
N ALA A 244 4.61 -0.90 27.89
CA ALA A 244 5.15 -1.15 26.55
C ALA A 244 4.90 0.06 25.63
N SER A 245 3.68 0.58 25.61
CA SER A 245 3.32 1.77 24.83
C SER A 245 4.13 3.00 25.24
N TYR A 246 4.39 3.18 26.54
CA TYR A 246 5.25 4.25 27.04
C TYR A 246 6.70 4.09 26.57
N LEU A 247 7.29 2.91 26.73
CA LEU A 247 8.68 2.65 26.33
C LEU A 247 8.88 2.86 24.82
N ASP A 248 7.92 2.40 24.02
CA ASP A 248 7.93 2.55 22.57
C ASP A 248 7.74 4.03 22.17
N ALA A 249 6.83 4.76 22.82
CA ALA A 249 6.60 6.18 22.56
C ALA A 249 7.83 7.05 22.95
N MET A 250 8.58 6.65 23.97
CA MET A 250 9.83 7.30 24.37
C MET A 250 11.03 6.87 23.52
N GLY A 251 10.85 5.98 22.54
CA GLY A 251 11.91 5.48 21.66
C GLY A 251 12.95 4.62 22.37
N HIS A 252 12.61 4.04 23.52
CA HIS A 252 13.50 3.12 24.23
C HIS A 252 13.61 1.81 23.47
N ARG A 253 14.85 1.30 23.29
CA ARG A 253 15.07 -0.08 22.86
C ARG A 253 15.13 -0.95 24.10
N TRP A 254 14.19 -1.86 24.27
CA TRP A 254 14.07 -2.64 25.50
C TRP A 254 13.85 -4.13 25.25
N GLU A 255 14.32 -4.93 26.19
CA GLU A 255 14.16 -6.38 26.23
C GLU A 255 13.70 -6.85 27.62
N THR A 256 13.09 -8.02 27.69
CA THR A 256 12.63 -8.66 28.94
C THR A 256 13.26 -10.02 29.10
N ARG A 257 13.85 -10.29 30.27
CA ARG A 257 14.63 -11.50 30.54
C ARG A 257 14.23 -12.15 31.85
N PHE A 258 14.24 -13.47 31.88
CA PHE A 258 14.29 -14.25 33.10
C PHE A 258 15.73 -14.51 33.49
N GLU A 259 16.07 -14.22 34.74
CA GLU A 259 17.32 -14.64 35.35
C GLU A 259 17.01 -15.71 36.41
N PRO A 260 17.47 -16.96 36.23
CA PRO A 260 17.19 -18.04 37.17
C PRO A 260 17.83 -17.77 38.54
N ILE A 261 17.10 -18.06 39.60
CA ILE A 261 17.63 -18.09 40.97
C ILE A 261 17.50 -19.51 41.50
N THR A 262 18.59 -20.09 41.99
CA THR A 262 18.56 -21.43 42.59
C THR A 262 17.63 -21.44 43.81
N GLY A 263 16.56 -22.25 43.74
CA GLY A 263 15.61 -22.44 44.85
C GLY A 263 14.54 -21.34 44.98
N SER A 264 14.32 -20.52 43.95
CA SER A 264 13.25 -19.50 43.91
C SER A 264 12.75 -19.29 42.48
N GLU A 265 11.65 -18.55 42.33
CA GLU A 265 11.18 -18.14 41.00
C GLU A 265 12.24 -17.27 40.30
N PRO A 266 12.35 -17.34 38.96
CA PRO A 266 13.29 -16.52 38.21
C PRO A 266 12.96 -15.03 38.38
N ARG A 267 13.99 -14.19 38.49
CA ARG A 267 13.79 -12.74 38.43
C ARG A 267 13.41 -12.33 37.03
N ARG A 268 12.58 -11.29 36.94
CA ARG A 268 12.13 -10.71 35.68
C ARG A 268 12.79 -9.36 35.51
N TRP A 269 13.62 -9.24 34.49
CA TRP A 269 14.36 -8.02 34.20
C TRP A 269 13.79 -7.35 32.96
N LEU A 270 13.48 -6.06 33.06
CA LEU A 270 13.34 -5.18 31.92
C LEU A 270 14.68 -4.48 31.71
N VAL A 271 15.29 -4.60 30.53
CA VAL A 271 16.57 -3.98 30.20
C VAL A 271 16.37 -3.01 29.04
N ILE A 272 16.67 -1.74 29.26
CA ILE A 272 16.67 -0.66 28.27
C ILE A 272 18.10 -0.45 27.78
N GLN A 273 18.29 -0.58 26.48
CA GLN A 273 19.57 -0.44 25.79
C GLN A 273 19.86 1.04 25.49
N ASP A 274 21.14 1.41 25.52
CA ASP A 274 21.65 2.72 25.14
C ASP A 274 20.93 3.91 25.81
N TYR A 275 20.59 3.75 27.09
CA TYR A 275 20.05 4.82 27.93
C TYR A 275 21.11 5.91 28.12
N VAL A 276 20.76 7.13 27.72
CA VAL A 276 21.68 8.28 27.75
C VAL A 276 21.71 8.89 29.14
N LEU A 277 22.90 9.00 29.72
CA LEU A 277 23.12 9.64 31.02
C LEU A 277 23.33 11.15 30.86
N PRO A 278 22.99 11.96 31.86
CA PRO A 278 23.32 13.39 31.81
C PRO A 278 24.83 13.59 31.89
N GLU A 279 25.31 14.67 31.30
CA GLU A 279 26.75 15.02 31.31
C GLU A 279 27.28 15.13 32.75
N GLY A 280 28.39 14.45 33.03
CA GLY A 280 29.03 14.40 34.35
C GLY A 280 29.40 13.00 34.84
N TYR A 281 28.91 11.95 34.16
CA TYR A 281 29.27 10.55 34.42
C TYR A 281 30.43 10.06 33.53
N THR A 282 31.10 9.00 33.98
CA THR A 282 32.19 8.31 33.25
C THR A 282 31.75 7.65 31.93
N SER A 283 30.45 7.48 31.73
CA SER A 283 29.86 6.86 30.54
C SER A 283 28.73 7.73 30.02
N GLU A 284 28.68 7.92 28.70
CA GLU A 284 27.59 8.67 28.05
C GLU A 284 26.30 7.82 27.95
N LYS A 285 26.46 6.51 27.69
CA LYS A 285 25.36 5.56 27.52
C LYS A 285 25.57 4.33 28.38
N VAL A 286 24.46 3.77 28.86
CA VAL A 286 24.40 2.57 29.68
C VAL A 286 23.22 1.70 29.29
N GLN A 287 23.28 0.41 29.62
CA GLN A 287 22.08 -0.41 29.79
C GLN A 287 21.49 -0.11 31.16
N LEU A 288 20.20 0.18 31.19
CA LEU A 288 19.42 0.38 32.41
C LEU A 288 18.52 -0.83 32.62
N ALA A 289 18.57 -1.45 33.79
CA ALA A 289 17.71 -2.57 34.12
C ALA A 289 16.80 -2.28 35.32
N LEU A 290 15.57 -2.78 35.26
CA LEU A 290 14.56 -2.76 36.31
C LEU A 290 14.16 -4.20 36.66
N ASP A 291 14.11 -4.51 37.95
CA ASP A 291 13.55 -5.76 38.47
C ASP A 291 12.02 -5.62 38.50
N ILE A 292 11.31 -6.43 37.72
CA ILE A 292 9.85 -6.37 37.56
C ILE A 292 9.21 -7.50 38.39
N PRO A 293 8.77 -7.24 39.64
CA PRO A 293 8.28 -8.31 40.52
C PRO A 293 7.10 -9.05 39.90
N ALA A 294 6.97 -10.36 40.13
CA ALA A 294 5.90 -11.19 39.56
C ALA A 294 4.49 -10.58 39.69
N ALA A 295 4.21 -9.96 40.84
CA ALA A 295 2.93 -9.31 41.16
C ALA A 295 2.82 -7.84 40.73
N TYR A 296 3.74 -7.30 39.93
CA TYR A 296 3.62 -5.96 39.34
C TYR A 296 2.30 -5.82 38.56
N PRO A 297 1.52 -4.72 38.72
CA PRO A 297 1.85 -3.46 39.43
C PRO A 297 1.46 -3.42 40.92
N ILE A 298 0.91 -4.50 41.47
CA ILE A 298 0.59 -4.60 42.91
C ILE A 298 1.87 -4.56 43.75
N ALA A 299 2.94 -5.20 43.26
CA ALA A 299 4.27 -5.12 43.85
C ALA A 299 5.12 -4.00 43.22
N GLN A 300 5.92 -3.35 44.06
CA GLN A 300 6.74 -2.19 43.72
C GLN A 300 7.96 -2.52 42.86
N ILE A 301 8.25 -1.69 41.87
CA ILE A 301 9.60 -1.58 41.28
C ILE A 301 10.43 -0.66 42.18
N ASP A 302 11.47 -1.20 42.79
CA ASP A 302 12.17 -0.51 43.88
C ASP A 302 13.46 0.18 43.43
N MET A 303 14.36 -0.56 42.76
CA MET A 303 15.70 -0.10 42.38
C MET A 303 15.86 -0.04 40.86
N PHE A 304 16.97 0.56 40.42
CA PHE A 304 17.43 0.47 39.04
C PHE A 304 18.91 0.08 38.99
N TYR A 305 19.35 -0.45 37.86
CA TYR A 305 20.68 -1.04 37.73
C TYR A 305 21.32 -0.58 36.42
N LEU A 306 22.60 -0.24 36.45
CA LEU A 306 23.32 0.29 35.29
C LEU A 306 24.49 -0.62 34.88
N LEU A 307 24.69 -0.75 33.57
CA LEU A 307 25.85 -1.40 32.98
C LEU A 307 26.36 -0.57 31.77
N PRO A 308 27.65 -0.21 31.69
CA PRO A 308 28.68 -0.43 32.70
C PRO A 308 28.38 0.33 34.01
N SER A 309 29.02 -0.08 35.10
CA SER A 309 29.02 0.70 36.34
C SER A 309 29.52 2.12 36.07
N VAL A 310 28.91 3.11 36.70
CA VAL A 310 29.24 4.52 36.48
C VAL A 310 29.76 5.20 37.74
N ALA A 311 30.64 6.17 37.53
CA ALA A 311 31.12 7.10 38.54
C ALA A 311 30.98 8.54 38.01
N LEU A 312 31.12 9.53 38.89
CA LEU A 312 31.17 10.93 38.48
C LEU A 312 32.56 11.28 37.96
N CYS A 313 32.64 12.05 36.88
CA CYS A 313 33.91 12.58 36.35
C CYS A 313 34.63 13.50 37.35
N SER A 314 33.91 14.05 38.32
CA SER A 314 34.47 14.83 39.43
C SER A 314 35.25 13.98 40.45
N GLY A 315 35.13 12.65 40.40
CA GLY A 315 35.71 11.72 41.38
C GLY A 315 34.95 11.65 42.70
N MET A 316 33.84 12.39 42.84
CA MET A 316 32.98 12.30 44.03
C MET A 316 32.28 10.93 44.10
N PRO A 317 32.22 10.29 45.28
CA PRO A 317 31.53 9.02 45.42
C PRO A 317 30.02 9.20 45.29
N ILE A 318 29.39 8.30 44.57
CA ILE A 318 27.93 8.22 44.48
C ILE A 318 27.42 7.38 45.67
N PRO A 319 26.49 7.88 46.49
CA PRO A 319 25.97 7.11 47.62
C PRO A 319 25.03 5.98 47.19
N ASN A 320 24.99 4.90 47.97
CA ASN A 320 24.03 3.78 47.85
C ASN A 320 24.03 3.09 46.47
N VAL A 321 25.21 2.79 45.95
CA VAL A 321 25.44 2.05 44.68
C VAL A 321 26.17 0.72 44.86
N GLN A 322 26.22 0.21 46.10
CA GLN A 322 26.92 -1.03 46.46
C GLN A 322 26.15 -2.32 46.13
N VAL A 323 24.87 -2.23 45.77
CA VAL A 323 24.06 -3.41 45.39
C VAL A 323 24.48 -3.82 43.98
N THR A 324 24.44 -5.12 43.68
CA THR A 324 24.72 -5.65 42.33
C THR A 324 23.67 -6.66 41.91
N ALA A 325 23.40 -6.73 40.61
CA ALA A 325 22.61 -7.80 40.00
C ALA A 325 23.38 -8.42 38.83
N VAL A 326 23.25 -9.74 38.65
CA VAL A 326 23.79 -10.42 37.47
C VAL A 326 22.64 -10.63 36.49
N ILE A 327 22.78 -10.12 35.27
CA ILE A 327 21.75 -10.19 34.23
C ILE A 327 22.44 -10.61 32.93
N GLY A 328 22.06 -11.77 32.38
CA GLY A 328 22.70 -12.30 31.18
C GLY A 328 24.21 -12.55 31.34
N GLY A 329 24.65 -12.88 32.55
CA GLY A 329 26.06 -13.10 32.89
C GLY A 329 26.88 -11.82 33.13
N GLN A 330 26.29 -10.63 33.02
CA GLN A 330 26.96 -9.36 33.28
C GLN A 330 26.54 -8.79 34.63
N THR A 331 27.48 -8.18 35.35
CA THR A 331 27.23 -7.59 36.67
C THR A 331 26.86 -6.12 36.53
N PHE A 332 25.61 -5.79 36.84
CA PHE A 332 25.12 -4.42 36.87
C PHE A 332 25.33 -3.79 38.25
N GLN A 333 25.64 -2.49 38.26
CA GLN A 333 25.68 -1.66 39.47
C GLN A 333 24.26 -1.24 39.85
N GLY A 334 23.79 -1.66 41.01
CA GLY A 334 22.46 -1.36 41.54
C GLY A 334 22.43 -0.07 42.34
N TRP A 335 21.43 0.76 42.04
CA TRP A 335 21.15 2.02 42.69
C TRP A 335 19.96 1.86 43.65
N SER A 336 20.28 1.84 44.94
CA SER A 336 19.28 1.81 46.00
C SER A 336 18.74 3.23 46.22
N ARG A 337 17.59 3.49 45.60
CA ARG A 337 16.81 4.72 45.71
C ARG A 337 15.37 4.27 45.91
N HIS A 338 14.76 4.68 47.01
CA HIS A 338 13.43 4.20 47.40
C HIS A 338 12.42 5.34 47.40
N ARG A 339 11.18 5.03 47.01
CA ARG A 339 10.03 5.91 47.17
C ARG A 339 8.79 5.08 47.55
N PRO A 340 7.74 5.67 48.14
CA PRO A 340 6.47 5.00 48.27
C PRO A 340 5.91 4.58 46.90
N TRP A 341 5.31 3.39 46.83
CA TRP A 341 4.64 2.85 45.63
C TRP A 341 3.12 2.81 45.83
N ASN A 342 2.39 3.32 44.85
CA ASN A 342 0.95 3.26 44.75
C ASN A 342 0.55 2.40 43.54
N PRO A 343 0.09 1.15 43.75
CA PRO A 343 -0.33 0.25 42.66
C PRO A 343 -1.40 0.80 41.72
N ALA A 344 -2.16 1.82 42.13
CA ALA A 344 -3.22 2.40 41.32
C ALA A 344 -2.71 3.46 40.32
N SER A 345 -1.51 4.01 40.52
CA SER A 345 -0.99 5.12 39.71
C SER A 345 0.45 4.95 39.26
N ASP A 346 1.25 4.16 39.99
CA ASP A 346 2.64 3.92 39.65
C ASP A 346 2.80 2.85 38.58
N SER A 347 3.81 3.05 37.75
CA SER A 347 4.11 2.31 36.53
C SER A 347 5.60 2.38 36.18
N ILE A 348 6.03 1.68 35.13
CA ILE A 348 7.41 1.81 34.61
C ILE A 348 7.70 3.27 34.24
N ALA A 349 6.73 4.01 33.68
CA ALA A 349 6.90 5.42 33.35
C ALA A 349 7.25 6.29 34.58
N THR A 350 6.54 6.09 35.69
CA THR A 350 6.83 6.80 36.94
C THR A 350 8.16 6.38 37.55
N GLN A 351 8.56 5.11 37.37
CA GLN A 351 9.87 4.63 37.82
C GLN A 351 10.99 5.25 36.97
N MET A 352 10.85 5.31 35.65
CA MET A 352 11.82 5.96 34.76
C MET A 352 11.99 7.45 35.10
N SER A 353 10.90 8.13 35.46
CA SER A 353 10.95 9.52 35.94
C SER A 353 11.77 9.66 37.24
N MET A 354 11.64 8.69 38.15
CA MET A 354 12.46 8.63 39.37
C MET A 354 13.94 8.36 39.05
N VAL A 355 14.23 7.43 38.14
CA VAL A 355 15.61 7.15 37.70
C VAL A 355 16.25 8.43 37.16
N ASP A 356 15.56 9.09 36.23
CA ASP A 356 16.04 10.31 35.59
C ASP A 356 16.34 11.42 36.62
N GLY A 357 15.42 11.65 37.56
CA GLY A 357 15.63 12.61 38.64
C GLY A 357 16.79 12.24 39.59
N CYS A 358 17.00 10.93 39.86
CA CYS A 358 18.14 10.48 40.66
C CYS A 358 19.47 10.74 39.94
N LEU A 359 19.53 10.49 38.63
CA LEU A 359 20.75 10.69 37.84
C LEU A 359 21.10 12.17 37.70
N HIS A 360 20.12 13.03 37.42
CA HIS A 360 20.35 14.47 37.32
C HIS A 360 20.85 15.07 38.64
N LYS A 361 20.30 14.62 39.77
CA LYS A 361 20.69 15.09 41.10
C LYS A 361 22.18 14.89 41.39
N GLU A 362 22.77 13.76 41.02
CA GLU A 362 24.19 13.48 41.34
C GLU A 362 25.16 14.34 40.50
N VAL A 363 24.72 14.85 39.34
CA VAL A 363 25.49 15.79 38.50
C VAL A 363 25.13 17.26 38.78
N GLY A 364 24.32 17.52 39.81
CA GLY A 364 23.95 18.88 40.24
C GLY A 364 22.96 19.58 39.30
N LYS A 365 22.14 18.83 38.57
CA LYS A 365 21.08 19.34 37.68
C LYS A 365 19.69 19.12 38.26
#